data_AF-A0A2S6GKN9-F1
#
_entry.id   AF-A0A2S6GKN9-F1
#
_cell.length_a   1.000
_cell.length_b   1.000
_cell.length_c   1.000
_cell.angle_alpha   90.00
_cell.angle_beta   90.00
_cell.angle_gamma   90.00
#
_symmetry.space_group_name_H-M   'P 1'
#
loop_
_entity.id
_entity.type
_entity.pdbx_description
1 polymer ?
#
loop_
_entity_poly.entity_id
_entity_poly.type
_entity_poly.pdbx_seq_one_letter_code
_entity_poly.pdbx_strand_id
1 'polypeptide(L)'
;MARRLVAVSVTAVALTAALAGCGGTNDAGGGTPTSAPGTTTSQAGSASASAGEVPSTTAAGTAPAGDKVVAWAEKVCGTLTPEIATLNSEPSIDPAGDSAKARDGLVKFLGVLVGALDRSAQGVQAAGAPPVADGEKLLAAQVTALSTAKTATEKAQTMMRNVSATNPAEFQAGFVQVAEELQKLDELADPIKALRANPELASAFKQGPNCKKFEQTFTGSAGSTPTS
;
A
#
# COMPACT_ATOMS: atom_id res chain seq x y z
N MET A 1 -2.20 26.03 -19.79
CA MET A 1 -2.82 27.37 -19.65
C MET A 1 -2.47 27.91 -18.28
N ALA A 2 -1.75 29.03 -18.22
CA ALA A 2 -1.25 29.60 -16.98
C ALA A 2 -2.38 30.28 -16.19
N ARG A 3 -2.71 29.78 -14.99
CA ARG A 3 -3.61 30.46 -14.06
C ARG A 3 -2.77 31.23 -13.03
N ARG A 4 -2.98 32.53 -13.02
CA ARG A 4 -2.34 33.51 -12.13
C ARG A 4 -2.87 33.36 -10.71
N LEU A 5 -1.94 33.49 -9.76
CA LEU A 5 -2.11 33.47 -8.31
C LEU A 5 -3.11 34.53 -7.79
N VAL A 6 -3.93 34.15 -6.82
CA VAL A 6 -4.46 35.06 -5.80
C VAL A 6 -4.09 34.44 -4.46
N ALA A 7 -3.05 35.00 -3.85
CA ALA A 7 -2.62 34.66 -2.49
C ALA A 7 -3.55 35.36 -1.50
N VAL A 8 -4.33 34.59 -0.75
CA VAL A 8 -5.08 35.09 0.42
C VAL A 8 -4.26 34.69 1.65
N SER A 9 -3.55 35.67 2.20
CA SER A 9 -2.79 35.56 3.44
C SER A 9 -3.75 35.54 4.64
N VAL A 10 -3.89 34.38 5.28
CA VAL A 10 -4.58 34.25 6.58
C VAL A 10 -3.54 34.41 7.69
N THR A 11 -3.70 35.46 8.47
CA THR A 11 -2.81 35.83 9.58
C THR A 11 -2.99 34.84 10.73
N ALA A 12 -1.89 34.20 11.14
CA ALA A 12 -1.81 33.33 12.30
C ALA A 12 -2.01 34.13 13.61
N VAL A 13 -2.96 33.71 14.44
CA VAL A 13 -3.08 34.16 15.83
C VAL A 13 -2.46 33.10 16.72
N ALA A 14 -1.25 33.39 17.21
CA ALA A 14 -0.60 32.62 18.25
C ALA A 14 -1.25 32.91 19.61
N LEU A 15 -1.85 31.89 20.24
CA LEU A 15 -2.20 31.94 21.65
C LEU A 15 -1.16 31.11 22.43
N THR A 16 -0.23 31.81 23.06
CA THR A 16 0.67 31.27 24.08
C THR A 16 -0.08 31.12 25.41
N ALA A 17 -0.24 29.90 25.87
CA ALA A 17 -0.56 29.59 27.27
C ALA A 17 0.53 28.69 27.84
N ALA A 18 1.44 29.30 28.60
CA ALA A 18 2.27 28.60 29.57
C ALA A 18 1.48 28.41 30.86
N LEU A 19 1.67 27.29 31.57
CA LEU A 19 1.76 27.19 33.04
C LEU A 19 1.87 25.72 33.51
N ALA A 20 2.88 25.47 34.36
CA ALA A 20 3.02 24.44 35.41
C ALA A 20 2.88 22.95 35.02
N GLY A 21 3.77 22.02 35.36
CA GLY A 21 4.65 21.91 36.52
C GLY A 21 4.18 20.78 37.45
N CYS A 22 4.78 19.59 37.33
CA CYS A 22 4.88 18.48 38.32
C CYS A 22 5.72 17.39 37.62
N GLY A 23 6.89 16.93 38.06
CA GLY A 23 7.39 16.73 39.43
C GLY A 23 7.36 15.23 39.74
N GLY A 24 8.50 14.53 39.68
CA GLY A 24 8.55 13.10 39.99
C GLY A 24 9.88 12.40 39.64
N THR A 25 10.96 12.75 40.34
CA THR A 25 12.20 11.98 40.47
C THR A 25 11.95 10.72 41.30
N ASN A 26 12.59 9.59 40.97
CA ASN A 26 12.97 8.55 41.95
C ASN A 26 14.13 7.70 41.39
N ASP A 27 15.30 7.88 42.00
CA ASP A 27 16.45 6.98 42.01
C ASP A 27 16.14 5.64 42.70
N ALA A 28 16.79 4.55 42.28
CA ALA A 28 17.65 3.70 43.13
C ALA A 28 17.82 2.25 42.58
N GLY A 29 19.08 1.78 42.64
CA GLY A 29 19.48 0.37 42.58
C GLY A 29 20.14 -0.02 41.26
N GLY A 30 21.45 -0.19 41.12
CA GLY A 30 22.46 -0.69 42.07
C GLY A 30 22.76 -2.15 41.76
N GLY A 31 23.90 -2.43 41.09
CA GLY A 31 24.41 -3.79 40.92
C GLY A 31 25.32 -4.00 39.71
N THR A 32 26.61 -3.70 39.85
CA THR A 32 27.71 -4.37 39.11
C THR A 32 28.10 -5.67 39.84
N PRO A 33 28.52 -6.71 39.11
CA PRO A 33 29.92 -7.14 39.13
C PRO A 33 30.44 -7.57 37.73
N THR A 34 31.62 -7.13 37.29
CA THR A 34 32.96 -7.75 37.47
C THR A 34 33.14 -9.14 36.81
N SER A 35 33.79 -9.10 35.64
CA SER A 35 34.86 -9.94 35.08
C SER A 35 35.04 -11.42 35.46
N ALA A 36 35.17 -12.27 34.44
CA ALA A 36 36.38 -13.08 34.21
C ALA A 36 36.45 -13.68 32.78
N PRO A 37 37.67 -13.82 32.20
CA PRO A 37 37.93 -14.36 30.86
C PRO A 37 38.14 -15.89 30.86
N GLY A 38 37.69 -16.56 29.79
CA GLY A 38 38.00 -17.96 29.52
C GLY A 38 39.05 -18.08 28.42
N THR A 39 40.31 -18.24 28.82
CA THR A 39 41.40 -18.75 27.98
C THR A 39 41.46 -20.27 28.10
N THR A 40 41.37 -21.00 27.00
CA THR A 40 42.01 -22.32 26.90
C THR A 40 42.59 -22.52 25.52
N THR A 41 43.82 -23.00 25.56
CA THR A 41 44.87 -23.04 24.54
C THR A 41 44.84 -24.34 23.74
N SER A 42 45.26 -24.22 22.47
CA SER A 42 45.92 -25.22 21.59
C SER A 42 45.15 -26.41 21.01
N GLN A 43 45.15 -26.49 19.67
CA GLN A 43 46.09 -27.40 18.99
C GLN A 43 46.38 -26.94 17.56
N ALA A 44 47.67 -26.80 17.25
CA ALA A 44 48.21 -26.61 15.91
C ALA A 44 48.17 -27.94 15.15
N GLY A 45 47.69 -27.88 13.90
CA GLY A 45 47.84 -28.94 12.92
C GLY A 45 48.24 -28.32 11.59
N SER A 46 49.54 -28.28 11.31
CA SER A 46 50.08 -27.99 9.99
C SER A 46 50.24 -29.32 9.25
N ALA A 47 49.69 -29.44 8.04
CA ALA A 47 50.49 -29.74 6.84
C ALA A 47 49.64 -29.96 5.57
N SER A 48 50.21 -29.42 4.49
CA SER A 48 50.22 -29.90 3.10
C SER A 48 49.03 -29.65 2.17
N ALA A 49 49.36 -28.88 1.14
CA ALA A 49 48.61 -28.66 -0.09
C ALA A 49 48.46 -29.94 -0.92
N SER A 50 47.33 -30.04 -1.63
CA SER A 50 47.26 -30.61 -2.98
C SER A 50 46.04 -30.04 -3.69
N ALA A 51 46.28 -29.48 -4.86
CA ALA A 51 45.25 -29.01 -5.78
C ALA A 51 44.35 -30.17 -6.21
N GLY A 52 43.04 -29.95 -6.13
CA GLY A 52 42.01 -30.86 -6.63
C GLY A 52 40.76 -30.04 -6.89
N GLU A 53 40.51 -29.79 -8.16
CA GLU A 53 39.41 -29.01 -8.70
C GLU A 53 38.06 -29.55 -8.17
N VAL A 54 37.36 -28.74 -7.37
CA VAL A 54 36.01 -29.03 -6.90
C VAL A 54 35.03 -28.64 -8.00
N PRO A 55 34.10 -29.53 -8.44
CA PRO A 55 32.96 -29.08 -9.21
C PRO A 55 32.18 -28.10 -8.34
N SER A 56 32.03 -26.89 -8.85
CA SER A 56 31.29 -25.81 -8.22
C SER A 56 29.81 -26.19 -8.13
N THR A 57 29.43 -26.85 -7.04
CA THR A 57 28.05 -26.81 -6.56
C THR A 57 27.80 -25.39 -6.10
N THR A 58 27.12 -24.61 -6.94
CA THR A 58 26.55 -23.32 -6.56
C THR A 58 25.76 -23.51 -5.27
N ALA A 59 26.33 -23.04 -4.16
CA ALA A 59 25.63 -22.91 -2.91
C ALA A 59 24.47 -21.94 -3.16
N ALA A 60 23.26 -22.48 -3.29
CA ALA A 60 22.04 -21.70 -3.19
C ALA A 60 22.00 -21.16 -1.76
N GLY A 61 22.56 -19.98 -1.57
CA GLY A 61 22.58 -19.29 -0.29
C GLY A 61 21.13 -19.11 0.18
N THR A 62 20.79 -19.70 1.32
CA THR A 62 19.57 -19.38 2.05
C THR A 62 19.67 -17.92 2.45
N ALA A 63 19.01 -17.04 1.70
CA ALA A 63 18.89 -15.64 2.07
C ALA A 63 18.30 -15.53 3.49
N PRO A 64 18.81 -14.62 4.35
CA PRO A 64 18.21 -14.27 5.63
C PRO A 64 16.70 -14.10 5.53
N ALA A 65 15.96 -14.45 6.61
CA ALA A 65 14.50 -14.34 6.63
C ALA A 65 14.00 -12.94 6.22
N GLY A 66 14.67 -11.88 6.68
CA GLY A 66 14.36 -10.50 6.31
C GLY A 66 14.47 -10.23 4.79
N ASP A 67 15.45 -10.81 4.12
CA ASP A 67 15.62 -10.65 2.66
C ASP A 67 14.48 -11.32 1.89
N LYS A 68 13.94 -12.44 2.42
CA LYS A 68 12.77 -13.11 1.83
C LYS A 68 11.50 -12.29 1.98
N VAL A 69 11.32 -11.60 3.11
CA VAL A 69 10.17 -10.69 3.33
C VAL A 69 10.25 -9.49 2.38
N VAL A 70 11.44 -8.89 2.22
CA VAL A 70 11.67 -7.79 1.27
C VAL A 70 11.42 -8.24 -0.17
N ALA A 71 11.92 -9.40 -0.57
CA ALA A 71 11.68 -9.95 -1.91
C ALA A 71 10.19 -10.21 -2.17
N TRP A 72 9.46 -10.71 -1.17
CA TRP A 72 8.01 -10.89 -1.25
C TRP A 72 7.28 -9.54 -1.41
N ALA A 73 7.63 -8.54 -0.59
CA ALA A 73 7.04 -7.20 -0.68
C ALA A 73 7.29 -6.59 -2.06
N GLU A 74 8.51 -6.70 -2.59
CA GLU A 74 8.87 -6.24 -3.93
C GLU A 74 8.03 -6.87 -5.03
N LYS A 75 7.76 -8.17 -4.95
CA LYS A 75 6.88 -8.88 -5.89
C LYS A 75 5.46 -8.34 -5.85
N VAL A 76 4.91 -8.16 -4.64
CA VAL A 76 3.55 -7.64 -4.45
C VAL A 76 3.44 -6.20 -4.96
N CYS A 77 4.37 -5.32 -4.60
CA CYS A 77 4.39 -3.93 -5.07
C CYS A 77 4.52 -3.83 -6.59
N GLY A 78 5.39 -4.65 -7.19
CA GLY A 78 5.55 -4.70 -8.65
C GLY A 78 4.26 -5.15 -9.36
N THR A 79 3.52 -6.07 -8.75
CA THR A 79 2.24 -6.56 -9.27
C THR A 79 1.13 -5.53 -9.14
N LEU A 80 1.08 -4.80 -8.02
CA LEU A 80 0.02 -3.83 -7.74
C LEU A 80 0.22 -2.47 -8.42
N THR A 81 1.47 -2.05 -8.70
CA THR A 81 1.77 -0.75 -9.31
C THR A 81 0.94 -0.43 -10.57
N PRO A 82 0.87 -1.29 -11.61
CA PRO A 82 0.08 -1.00 -12.81
C PRO A 82 -1.43 -0.91 -12.51
N GLU A 83 -1.90 -1.68 -11.54
CA GLU A 83 -3.31 -1.68 -11.16
C GLU A 83 -3.67 -0.41 -10.37
N ILE A 84 -2.81 0.05 -9.46
CA ILE A 84 -2.99 1.36 -8.80
C ILE A 84 -2.98 2.50 -9.80
N ALA A 85 -2.10 2.47 -10.80
CA ALA A 85 -2.13 3.47 -11.87
C ALA A 85 -3.46 3.46 -12.64
N THR A 86 -4.07 2.28 -12.81
CA THR A 86 -5.40 2.13 -13.41
C THR A 86 -6.50 2.65 -12.48
N LEU A 87 -6.44 2.34 -11.18
CA LEU A 87 -7.40 2.82 -10.19
C LEU A 87 -7.36 4.35 -10.02
N ASN A 88 -6.19 4.94 -10.20
CA ASN A 88 -5.95 6.38 -10.15
C ASN A 88 -6.22 7.08 -11.49
N SER A 89 -6.60 6.35 -12.54
CA SER A 89 -6.92 6.96 -13.83
C SER A 89 -8.25 7.70 -13.76
N GLU A 90 -8.31 8.87 -14.40
CA GLU A 90 -9.52 9.68 -14.43
C GLU A 90 -10.36 9.32 -15.66
N PRO A 91 -11.68 9.07 -15.52
CA PRO A 91 -12.52 8.76 -16.65
C PRO A 91 -12.67 9.98 -17.55
N SER A 92 -12.42 9.83 -18.84
CA SER A 92 -12.75 10.85 -19.83
C SER A 92 -14.25 10.77 -20.16
N ILE A 93 -15.07 11.44 -19.35
CA ILE A 93 -16.52 11.57 -19.53
C ILE A 93 -16.84 13.04 -19.81
N ASP A 94 -17.66 13.28 -20.83
CA ASP A 94 -18.24 14.61 -21.09
C ASP A 94 -19.64 14.70 -20.45
N PRO A 95 -19.78 15.32 -19.27
CA PRO A 95 -21.07 15.44 -18.59
C PRO A 95 -21.99 16.49 -19.21
N ALA A 96 -21.48 17.37 -20.08
CA ALA A 96 -22.28 18.41 -20.75
C ALA A 96 -22.81 17.96 -22.12
N GLY A 97 -22.38 16.78 -22.57
CA GLY A 97 -22.77 16.18 -23.84
C GLY A 97 -23.96 15.24 -23.74
N ASP A 98 -23.87 14.13 -24.46
CA ASP A 98 -24.90 13.10 -24.55
C ASP A 98 -24.91 12.22 -23.28
N SER A 99 -26.01 12.29 -22.50
CA SER A 99 -26.19 11.52 -21.26
C SER A 99 -26.03 10.01 -21.46
N ALA A 100 -26.39 9.45 -22.63
CA ALA A 100 -26.18 8.03 -22.89
C ALA A 100 -24.70 7.70 -23.05
N LYS A 101 -23.95 8.56 -23.76
CA LYS A 101 -22.50 8.42 -23.87
C LYS A 101 -21.80 8.59 -22.53
N ALA A 102 -22.26 9.53 -21.71
CA ALA A 102 -21.71 9.73 -20.37
C ALA A 102 -21.97 8.52 -19.45
N ARG A 103 -23.18 7.94 -19.48
CA ARG A 103 -23.48 6.68 -18.80
C ARG A 103 -22.56 5.57 -19.26
N ASP A 104 -22.49 5.32 -20.56
CA ASP A 104 -21.76 4.19 -21.13
C ASP A 104 -20.25 4.33 -20.88
N GLY A 105 -19.73 5.57 -20.94
CA GLY A 105 -18.36 5.90 -20.55
C GLY A 105 -18.08 5.55 -19.08
N LEU A 106 -18.98 5.93 -18.16
CA LEU A 106 -18.83 5.60 -16.74
C LEU A 106 -18.93 4.08 -16.48
N VAL A 107 -19.89 3.39 -17.12
CA VAL A 107 -20.04 1.93 -17.01
C VAL A 107 -18.78 1.22 -17.49
N LYS A 108 -18.19 1.69 -18.59
CA LYS A 108 -16.93 1.15 -19.13
C LYS A 108 -15.78 1.39 -18.16
N PHE A 109 -15.66 2.61 -17.64
CA PHE A 109 -14.62 2.96 -16.67
C PHE A 109 -14.71 2.10 -15.40
N LEU A 110 -15.91 1.97 -14.81
CA LEU A 110 -16.13 1.08 -13.66
C LEU A 110 -15.74 -0.37 -13.97
N GLY A 111 -16.00 -0.85 -15.19
CA GLY A 111 -15.52 -2.16 -15.64
C GLY A 111 -13.99 -2.29 -15.69
N VAL A 112 -13.28 -1.22 -16.07
CA VAL A 112 -11.81 -1.17 -16.02
C VAL A 112 -11.32 -1.28 -14.56
N LEU A 113 -11.96 -0.56 -13.63
CA LEU A 113 -11.63 -0.61 -12.21
C LEU A 113 -11.88 -2.00 -11.60
N VAL A 114 -13.02 -2.63 -11.93
CA VAL A 114 -13.34 -4.02 -11.54
C VAL A 114 -12.23 -4.97 -11.99
N GLY A 115 -11.78 -4.84 -13.24
CA GLY A 115 -10.69 -5.66 -13.77
C GLY A 115 -9.36 -5.42 -13.05
N ALA A 116 -9.07 -4.18 -12.63
CA ALA A 116 -7.85 -3.85 -11.91
C ALA A 116 -7.85 -4.42 -10.48
N LEU A 117 -8.98 -4.38 -9.79
CA LEU A 117 -9.16 -4.98 -8.47
C LEU A 117 -9.05 -6.50 -8.51
N ASP A 118 -9.61 -7.13 -9.55
CA ASP A 118 -9.50 -8.57 -9.77
C ASP A 118 -8.04 -9.01 -10.00
N ARG A 119 -7.33 -8.33 -10.90
CA ARG A 119 -5.91 -8.59 -11.16
C ARG A 119 -5.04 -8.33 -9.93
N SER A 120 -5.37 -7.31 -9.13
CA SER A 120 -4.70 -7.05 -7.86
C SER A 120 -4.87 -8.21 -6.88
N ALA A 121 -6.11 -8.72 -6.71
CA ALA A 121 -6.40 -9.84 -5.83
C ALA A 121 -5.68 -11.12 -6.27
N GLN A 122 -5.76 -11.44 -7.56
CA GLN A 122 -5.07 -12.59 -8.14
C GLN A 122 -3.55 -12.47 -8.03
N GLY A 123 -3.02 -11.27 -8.28
CA GLY A 123 -1.60 -10.97 -8.19
C GLY A 123 -1.04 -11.15 -6.78
N VAL A 124 -1.76 -10.63 -5.77
CA VAL A 124 -1.42 -10.83 -4.35
C VAL A 124 -1.54 -12.30 -3.98
N GLN A 125 -2.60 -13.00 -4.40
CA GLN A 125 -2.77 -14.44 -4.15
C GLN A 125 -1.63 -15.26 -4.77
N ALA A 126 -1.21 -14.94 -6.00
CA ALA A 126 -0.11 -15.59 -6.71
C ALA A 126 1.28 -15.25 -6.12
N ALA A 127 1.38 -14.19 -5.31
CA ALA A 127 2.58 -13.92 -4.52
C ALA A 127 2.77 -14.95 -3.39
N GLY A 128 1.69 -15.61 -2.97
CA GLY A 128 1.69 -16.53 -1.83
C GLY A 128 1.75 -15.79 -0.50
N ALA A 129 1.72 -16.54 0.60
CA ALA A 129 1.78 -15.95 1.93
C ALA A 129 3.13 -15.26 2.17
N PRO A 130 3.15 -14.06 2.77
CA PRO A 130 4.40 -13.44 3.19
C PRO A 130 5.12 -14.33 4.20
N PRO A 131 6.47 -14.39 4.17
CA PRO A 131 7.25 -15.22 5.07
C PRO A 131 7.39 -14.59 6.46
N VAL A 132 6.26 -14.31 7.11
CA VAL A 132 6.13 -13.73 8.45
C VAL A 132 5.13 -14.56 9.29
N ALA A 133 5.12 -14.35 10.60
CA ALA A 133 4.08 -14.91 11.46
C ALA A 133 2.68 -14.50 10.98
N ASP A 134 1.74 -15.44 10.97
CA ASP A 134 0.37 -15.26 10.46
C ASP A 134 0.26 -14.82 8.99
N GLY A 135 1.28 -15.09 8.17
CA GLY A 135 1.32 -14.65 6.77
C GLY A 135 0.10 -15.09 5.96
N GLU A 136 -0.39 -16.31 6.13
CA GLU A 136 -1.60 -16.78 5.43
C GLU A 136 -2.85 -15.97 5.80
N LYS A 137 -3.00 -15.62 7.08
CA LYS A 137 -4.12 -14.79 7.56
C LYS A 137 -4.04 -13.38 6.97
N LEU A 138 -2.83 -12.80 6.91
CA LEU A 138 -2.60 -11.48 6.32
C LEU A 138 -2.90 -11.49 4.81
N LEU A 139 -2.47 -12.55 4.10
CA LEU A 139 -2.80 -12.75 2.69
C LEU A 139 -4.31 -12.84 2.48
N ALA A 140 -5.00 -13.69 3.25
CA ALA A 140 -6.44 -13.89 3.14
C ALA A 140 -7.22 -12.59 3.41
N ALA A 141 -6.83 -11.83 4.44
CA ALA A 141 -7.42 -10.53 4.75
C ALA A 141 -7.24 -9.54 3.59
N GLN A 142 -6.05 -9.52 2.98
CA GLN A 142 -5.76 -8.64 1.85
C GLN A 142 -6.55 -9.00 0.59
N VAL A 143 -6.63 -10.29 0.24
CA VAL A 143 -7.42 -10.77 -0.90
C VAL A 143 -8.91 -10.49 -0.68
N THR A 144 -9.39 -10.64 0.55
CA THR A 144 -10.78 -10.32 0.92
C THR A 144 -11.06 -8.83 0.75
N ALA A 145 -10.17 -7.95 1.21
CA ALA A 145 -10.33 -6.50 1.05
C ALA A 145 -10.44 -6.09 -0.43
N LEU A 146 -9.57 -6.62 -1.29
CA LEU A 146 -9.60 -6.36 -2.74
C LEU A 146 -10.88 -6.91 -3.40
N SER A 147 -11.35 -8.08 -2.97
CA SER A 147 -12.58 -8.69 -3.48
C SER A 147 -13.84 -7.92 -3.05
N THR A 148 -13.85 -7.38 -1.82
CA THR A 148 -14.93 -6.50 -1.35
C THR A 148 -14.97 -5.22 -2.18
N ALA A 149 -13.81 -4.60 -2.45
CA ALA A 149 -13.73 -3.42 -3.31
C ALA A 149 -14.26 -3.71 -4.73
N LYS A 150 -13.86 -4.86 -5.30
CA LYS A 150 -14.34 -5.31 -6.61
C LYS A 150 -15.86 -5.40 -6.64
N THR A 151 -16.46 -6.07 -5.64
CA THR A 151 -17.91 -6.28 -5.55
C THR A 151 -18.67 -4.95 -5.44
N ALA A 152 -18.20 -4.01 -4.63
CA ALA A 152 -18.80 -2.68 -4.53
C ALA A 152 -18.72 -1.90 -5.85
N THR A 153 -17.60 -2.03 -6.57
CA THR A 153 -17.41 -1.39 -7.89
C THR A 153 -18.31 -2.03 -8.96
N GLU A 154 -18.50 -3.35 -8.94
CA GLU A 154 -19.45 -4.06 -9.82
C GLU A 154 -20.90 -3.64 -9.55
N LYS A 155 -21.24 -3.42 -8.28
CA LYS A 155 -22.55 -2.91 -7.89
C LYS A 155 -22.77 -1.48 -8.42
N ALA A 156 -21.79 -0.59 -8.23
CA ALA A 156 -21.82 0.76 -8.81
C ALA A 156 -21.97 0.72 -10.35
N GLN A 157 -21.22 -0.17 -11.03
CA GLN A 157 -21.35 -0.38 -12.47
C GLN A 157 -22.77 -0.80 -12.86
N THR A 158 -23.35 -1.74 -12.11
CA THR A 158 -24.69 -2.25 -12.35
C THR A 158 -25.76 -1.18 -12.14
N MET A 159 -25.64 -0.38 -11.07
CA MET A 159 -26.51 0.76 -10.81
C MET A 159 -26.46 1.74 -11.97
N MET A 160 -25.26 2.12 -12.41
CA MET A 160 -25.10 3.07 -13.52
C MET A 160 -25.69 2.58 -14.84
N ARG A 161 -25.57 1.27 -15.15
CA ARG A 161 -26.22 0.68 -16.33
C ARG A 161 -27.74 0.84 -16.33
N ASN A 162 -28.35 0.82 -15.14
CA ASN A 162 -29.79 0.89 -14.97
C ASN A 162 -30.32 2.33 -14.90
N VAL A 163 -29.43 3.32 -14.85
CA VAL A 163 -29.81 4.74 -14.86
C VAL A 163 -30.35 5.14 -16.24
N SER A 164 -31.50 5.81 -16.24
CA SER A 164 -32.09 6.38 -17.45
C SER A 164 -31.23 7.51 -17.99
N ALA A 165 -30.81 7.39 -19.25
CA ALA A 165 -30.07 8.44 -19.95
C ALA A 165 -30.98 9.53 -20.54
N THR A 166 -32.29 9.30 -20.59
CA THR A 166 -33.25 10.24 -21.19
C THR A 166 -33.95 11.12 -20.16
N ASN A 167 -33.80 10.83 -18.87
CA ASN A 167 -34.35 11.63 -17.78
C ASN A 167 -33.19 12.31 -17.01
N PRO A 168 -32.98 13.63 -17.17
CA PRO A 168 -31.88 14.34 -16.52
C PRO A 168 -31.87 14.25 -14.99
N ALA A 169 -33.04 14.20 -14.36
CA ALA A 169 -33.16 14.12 -12.90
C ALA A 169 -32.74 12.73 -12.40
N GLU A 170 -33.21 11.66 -13.05
CA GLU A 170 -32.77 10.29 -12.74
C GLU A 170 -31.29 10.08 -13.05
N PHE A 171 -30.79 10.69 -14.12
CA PHE A 171 -29.39 10.64 -14.49
C PHE A 171 -28.49 11.23 -13.40
N GLN A 172 -28.80 12.46 -12.95
CA GLN A 172 -28.07 13.10 -11.86
C GLN A 172 -28.17 12.30 -10.54
N ALA A 173 -29.36 11.83 -10.18
CA ALA A 173 -29.56 11.03 -8.97
C ALA A 173 -28.77 9.71 -9.03
N GLY A 174 -28.71 9.08 -10.20
CA GLY A 174 -27.92 7.86 -10.43
C GLY A 174 -26.43 8.08 -10.24
N PHE A 175 -25.88 9.20 -10.74
CA PHE A 175 -24.48 9.58 -10.51
C PHE A 175 -24.17 9.78 -9.02
N VAL A 176 -25.06 10.45 -8.28
CA VAL A 176 -24.89 10.65 -6.83
C VAL A 176 -24.86 9.31 -6.10
N GLN A 177 -25.79 8.40 -6.39
CA GLN A 177 -25.81 7.08 -5.75
C GLN A 177 -24.57 6.24 -6.07
N VAL A 178 -24.07 6.32 -7.31
CA VAL A 178 -22.81 5.67 -7.71
C VAL A 178 -21.63 6.28 -6.93
N ALA A 179 -21.58 7.61 -6.81
CA ALA A 179 -20.55 8.27 -6.02
C ALA A 179 -20.60 7.85 -4.55
N GLU A 180 -21.78 7.77 -3.93
CA GLU A 180 -21.95 7.28 -2.55
C GLU A 180 -21.51 5.83 -2.37
N GLU A 181 -21.75 4.96 -3.34
CA GLU A 181 -21.28 3.57 -3.28
C GLU A 181 -19.75 3.49 -3.41
N LEU A 182 -19.16 4.33 -4.28
CA LEU A 182 -17.70 4.42 -4.43
C LEU A 182 -17.04 5.06 -3.21
N GLN A 183 -17.68 6.02 -2.53
CA GLN A 183 -17.17 6.61 -1.29
C GLN A 183 -17.00 5.57 -0.16
N LYS A 184 -17.79 4.48 -0.16
CA LYS A 184 -17.58 3.36 0.78
C LYS A 184 -16.25 2.63 0.54
N LEU A 185 -15.66 2.79 -0.64
CA LEU A 185 -14.31 2.28 -0.94
C LEU A 185 -13.22 3.12 -0.30
N ASP A 186 -13.48 4.36 0.15
CA ASP A 186 -12.49 5.17 0.85
C ASP A 186 -12.09 4.54 2.20
N GLU A 187 -12.94 3.68 2.78
CA GLU A 187 -12.56 2.86 3.94
C GLU A 187 -11.43 1.86 3.61
N LEU A 188 -11.30 1.52 2.32
CA LEU A 188 -10.26 0.68 1.73
C LEU A 188 -9.16 1.52 1.05
N ALA A 189 -9.09 2.83 1.34
CA ALA A 189 -8.21 3.77 0.66
C ALA A 189 -6.76 3.28 0.59
N ASP A 190 -6.24 2.60 1.62
CA ASP A 190 -4.94 1.95 1.51
C ASP A 190 -5.06 0.48 1.05
N PRO A 191 -4.72 0.17 -0.21
CA PRO A 191 -4.89 -1.14 -0.82
C PRO A 191 -3.94 -2.20 -0.25
N ILE A 192 -2.96 -1.86 0.61
CA ILE A 192 -2.12 -2.84 1.30
C ILE A 192 -2.13 -2.68 2.83
N LYS A 193 -3.15 -2.00 3.37
CA LYS A 193 -3.29 -1.71 4.81
C LYS A 193 -3.19 -2.95 5.69
N ALA A 194 -3.86 -4.03 5.29
CA ALA A 194 -3.87 -5.28 6.05
C ALA A 194 -2.45 -5.87 6.15
N LEU A 195 -1.66 -5.77 5.08
CA LEU A 195 -0.28 -6.25 5.06
C LEU A 195 0.64 -5.35 5.89
N ARG A 196 0.49 -4.02 5.81
CA ARG A 196 1.28 -3.07 6.60
C ARG A 196 0.96 -3.06 8.10
N ALA A 197 -0.14 -3.69 8.53
CA ALA A 197 -0.45 -3.86 9.95
C ALA A 197 0.60 -4.72 10.67
N ASN A 198 1.32 -5.59 9.93
CA ASN A 198 2.46 -6.32 10.45
C ASN A 198 3.75 -5.45 10.34
N PRO A 199 4.51 -5.25 11.43
CA PRO A 199 5.67 -4.35 11.43
C PRO A 199 6.84 -4.83 10.55
N GLU A 200 7.01 -6.14 10.40
CA GLU A 200 8.04 -6.74 9.54
C GLU A 200 7.73 -6.47 8.06
N LEU A 201 6.45 -6.63 7.67
CA LEU A 201 5.98 -6.26 6.35
C LEU A 201 6.04 -4.75 6.10
N ALA A 202 5.64 -3.93 7.08
CA ALA A 202 5.75 -2.48 6.97
C ALA A 202 7.18 -2.01 6.73
N SER A 203 8.17 -2.66 7.37
CA SER A 203 9.59 -2.42 7.10
C SER A 203 9.99 -2.85 5.70
N ALA A 204 9.59 -4.06 5.27
CA ALA A 204 9.88 -4.60 3.95
C ALA A 204 9.35 -3.71 2.81
N PHE A 205 8.12 -3.21 2.93
CA PHE A 205 7.52 -2.27 1.98
C PHE A 205 8.30 -0.96 1.84
N LYS A 206 9.04 -0.51 2.87
CA LYS A 206 9.85 0.72 2.79
C LYS A 206 11.19 0.52 2.08
N GLN A 207 11.72 -0.70 2.09
CA GLN A 207 13.05 -1.00 1.57
C GLN A 207 13.03 -1.20 0.05
N GLY A 208 11.92 -1.74 -0.47
CA GLY A 208 11.77 -2.13 -1.86
C GLY A 208 11.69 -0.98 -2.88
N PRO A 209 12.48 -1.02 -3.98
CA PRO A 209 12.34 -0.08 -5.11
C PRO A 209 10.96 -0.06 -5.77
N ASN A 210 10.35 -1.22 -6.03
CA ASN A 210 8.99 -1.28 -6.57
C ASN A 210 7.97 -0.75 -5.57
N CYS A 211 8.19 -0.97 -4.28
CA CYS A 211 7.32 -0.44 -3.25
C CYS A 211 7.37 1.08 -3.13
N LYS A 212 8.54 1.70 -3.33
CA LYS A 212 8.65 3.16 -3.44
C LYS A 212 7.87 3.71 -4.64
N LYS A 213 7.94 3.04 -5.79
CA LYS A 213 7.14 3.43 -6.98
C LYS A 213 5.65 3.29 -6.73
N PHE A 214 5.25 2.19 -6.07
CA PHE A 214 3.88 1.96 -5.66
C PHE A 214 3.37 3.08 -4.74
N GLU A 215 4.14 3.47 -3.72
CA GLU A 215 3.80 4.57 -2.82
C GLU A 215 3.69 5.91 -3.54
N GLN A 216 4.59 6.20 -4.48
CA GLN A 216 4.52 7.41 -5.30
C GLN A 216 3.27 7.43 -6.19
N THR A 217 2.93 6.29 -6.79
CA THR A 217 1.74 6.15 -7.65
C THR A 217 0.46 6.31 -6.82
N PHE A 218 0.45 5.76 -5.61
CA PHE A 218 -0.67 5.84 -4.67
C PHE A 218 -0.86 7.25 -4.08
N THR A 219 0.22 7.88 -3.60
CA THR A 219 0.18 9.23 -3.01
C THR A 219 0.02 10.35 -4.03
N GLY A 220 0.39 10.11 -5.30
CA GLY A 220 0.16 11.04 -6.41
C GLY A 220 -1.32 11.39 -6.62
N SER A 221 -2.24 10.54 -6.18
CA SER A 221 -3.69 10.80 -6.23
C SER A 221 -4.26 11.47 -4.98
N ALA A 222 -3.58 11.38 -3.83
CA ALA A 222 -3.97 12.08 -2.60
C ALA A 222 -3.42 13.52 -2.51
N GLY A 223 -2.56 13.93 -3.45
CA GLY A 223 -1.79 15.17 -3.41
C GLY A 223 -2.50 16.45 -3.89
N SER A 224 -3.84 16.48 -3.95
CA SER A 224 -4.60 17.70 -4.29
C SER A 224 -5.25 18.37 -3.08
N THR A 225 -4.54 18.46 -1.95
CA THR A 225 -4.81 19.48 -0.92
C THR A 225 -3.49 20.11 -0.47
N PRO A 226 -3.15 21.33 -0.91
CA PRO A 226 -2.04 22.07 -0.33
C PRO A 226 -2.49 22.51 1.07
N THR A 227 -1.90 21.92 2.11
CA THR A 227 -1.95 22.52 3.44
C THR A 227 -1.06 23.76 3.41
N SER A 228 -1.68 24.95 3.34
CA SER A 228 -1.03 26.23 3.67
C SER A 228 -1.33 26.60 5.11
#